data_AF-A0A6C0F9A1-F1
#
_entry.id   AF-A0A6C0F9A1-F1
#
_cell.length_a   1.000
_cell.length_b   1.000
_cell.length_c   1.000
_cell.angle_alpha   90.00
_cell.angle_beta   90.00
_cell.angle_gamma   90.00
#
_symmetry.space_group_name_H-M   'P 1'
#
loop_
_entity.id
_entity.type
_entity.pdbx_description
1 polymer ?
#
loop_
_entity_poly.entity_id
_entity_poly.type
_entity_poly.pdbx_seq_one_letter_code
_entity_poly.pdbx_strand_id
1 'polypeptide(L)'
;MSWGTCYSGSNNIHLNYPALMSDGKQFTLFNPACDLNEKLKKKTGMKNNYEYRQFLISNGISLMNKNGISSCNEASECVNNISNMKSYGKYLYKSVNDNKQHYGYESSDLKKLYLERKELQNSYVAPIVTQEELLKLESRR
;
A
#
# COMPACT_ATOMS: atom_id res chain seq x y z
N MET A 1 -5.80 -30.55 26.29
CA MET A 1 -4.99 -29.37 25.92
C MET A 1 -5.10 -29.21 24.41
N SER A 2 -5.89 -28.23 23.96
CA SER A 2 -6.07 -27.94 22.53
C SER A 2 -4.90 -27.08 22.05
N TRP A 3 -4.24 -27.51 20.98
CA TRP A 3 -3.20 -26.74 20.28
C TRP A 3 -3.72 -25.43 19.66
N GLY A 4 -5.03 -25.15 19.75
CA GLY A 4 -5.68 -23.98 19.13
C GLY A 4 -6.01 -22.82 20.07
N THR A 5 -5.68 -22.87 21.37
CA THR A 5 -6.00 -21.77 22.30
C THR A 5 -4.76 -21.05 22.77
N CYS A 6 -4.38 -19.97 22.09
CA CYS A 6 -3.43 -18.98 22.61
C CYS A 6 -4.13 -18.17 23.73
N TYR A 7 -3.68 -18.34 24.98
CA TYR A 7 -4.12 -17.54 26.14
C TYR A 7 -3.33 -16.22 26.32
N SER A 8 -2.42 -15.96 25.38
CA SER A 8 -1.66 -14.72 25.24
C SER A 8 -2.19 -13.98 24.01
N GLY A 9 -2.34 -12.66 24.09
CA GLY A 9 -2.77 -11.80 22.97
C GLY A 9 -1.79 -11.73 21.79
N SER A 10 -0.83 -12.66 21.70
CA SER A 10 0.15 -12.75 20.61
C SER A 10 -0.13 -13.95 19.71
N ASN A 11 -0.40 -13.69 18.43
CA ASN A 11 -0.58 -14.70 17.39
C ASN A 11 0.75 -15.23 16.81
N ASN A 12 1.84 -15.15 17.58
CA ASN A 12 3.16 -15.59 17.13
C ASN A 12 3.58 -16.88 17.85
N ILE A 13 3.36 -18.03 17.21
CA ILE A 13 3.77 -19.35 17.71
C ILE A 13 5.26 -19.63 17.53
N HIS A 14 5.97 -18.80 16.75
CA HIS A 14 7.38 -18.95 16.42
C HIS A 14 8.20 -17.83 17.06
N LEU A 15 8.62 -18.03 18.31
CA LEU A 15 9.33 -17.03 19.14
C LEU A 15 10.59 -16.43 18.49
N ASN A 16 11.31 -17.22 17.68
CA ASN A 16 12.55 -16.78 17.01
C ASN A 16 12.30 -16.09 15.66
N TYR A 17 11.04 -15.90 15.28
CA TYR A 17 10.65 -15.33 14.00
C TYR A 17 9.86 -14.05 14.23
N PRO A 18 9.94 -13.08 13.31
CA PRO A 18 9.17 -11.85 13.41
C PRO A 18 7.68 -12.18 13.55
N ALA A 19 6.96 -11.38 14.34
CA ALA A 19 5.53 -11.54 14.54
C ALA A 19 4.80 -11.63 13.18
N LEU A 20 3.85 -12.57 13.06
CA LEU A 20 3.01 -12.70 11.87
C LEU A 20 2.06 -11.51 11.76
N MET A 21 2.55 -10.43 11.15
CA MET A 21 1.83 -9.19 10.92
C MET A 21 1.46 -9.10 9.44
N SER A 22 0.19 -8.77 9.15
CA SER A 22 -0.25 -8.59 7.75
C SER A 22 0.25 -7.27 7.17
N ASP A 23 0.69 -6.34 8.01
CA ASP A 23 1.28 -5.07 7.63
C ASP A 23 2.81 -5.18 7.59
N GLY A 24 3.42 -4.69 6.50
CA GLY A 24 4.86 -4.73 6.28
C GLY A 24 5.68 -3.82 7.21
N LYS A 25 5.10 -3.31 8.30
CA LYS A 25 5.75 -2.34 9.20
C LYS A 25 7.01 -2.89 9.86
N GLN A 26 7.13 -4.21 10.02
CA GLN A 26 8.34 -4.86 10.53
C GLN A 26 9.56 -4.67 9.62
N PHE A 27 9.35 -4.41 8.33
CA PHE A 27 10.41 -4.22 7.35
C PHE A 27 10.60 -2.76 6.94
N THR A 28 9.86 -1.82 7.55
CA THR A 28 9.97 -0.39 7.24
C THR A 28 10.80 0.32 8.31
N LEU A 29 11.89 0.96 7.89
CA LEU A 29 12.58 1.95 8.72
C LEU A 29 11.62 3.10 9.02
N PHE A 30 11.60 3.59 10.26
CA PHE A 30 10.61 4.59 10.71
C PHE A 30 10.89 6.02 10.19
N ASN A 31 12.13 6.35 9.80
CA ASN A 31 12.52 7.70 9.39
C ASN A 31 13.30 7.81 8.06
N PRO A 32 12.97 7.06 6.99
CA PRO A 32 13.72 7.13 5.72
C PRO A 32 13.58 8.48 5.02
N ALA A 33 12.51 9.23 5.28
CA ALA A 33 12.25 10.51 4.62
C ALA A 33 13.28 11.59 5.01
N CYS A 34 13.71 11.63 6.28
CA CYS A 34 14.73 12.58 6.73
C CYS A 34 16.07 12.29 6.07
N ASP A 35 16.53 11.04 6.14
CA ASP A 35 17.79 10.59 5.56
C ASP A 35 17.83 10.78 4.04
N LEU A 36 16.72 10.51 3.34
CA LEU A 36 16.60 10.74 1.91
C LEU A 36 16.71 12.24 1.58
N ASN A 37 16.06 13.10 2.35
CA ASN A 37 16.13 14.54 2.15
C ASN A 37 17.52 15.10 2.42
N GLU A 38 18.22 14.61 3.46
CA GLU A 38 19.61 14.97 3.70
C GLU A 38 20.53 14.52 2.57
N LYS A 39 20.38 13.27 2.09
CA LYS A 39 21.14 12.76 0.93
C LYS A 39 20.88 13.59 -0.31
N LEU A 40 19.63 13.98 -0.56
CA LEU A 40 19.26 14.85 -1.69
C LEU A 40 19.94 16.21 -1.56
N LYS A 41 19.88 16.85 -0.38
CA LYS A 41 20.53 18.15 -0.12
C LYS A 41 22.04 18.06 -0.31
N LYS A 42 22.70 17.02 0.23
CA LYS A 42 24.14 16.78 0.06
C LYS A 42 24.52 16.58 -1.41
N LYS A 43 23.74 15.80 -2.16
CA LYS A 43 24.00 15.51 -3.59
C LYS A 43 23.84 16.72 -4.50
N THR A 44 22.89 17.61 -4.18
CA THR A 44 22.57 18.81 -4.97
C THR A 44 23.32 20.05 -4.50
N GLY A 45 24.02 19.99 -3.37
CA GLY A 45 24.75 21.12 -2.80
C GLY A 45 23.85 22.20 -2.18
N MET A 46 22.58 21.90 -1.93
CA MET A 46 21.64 22.86 -1.34
C MET A 46 21.96 23.13 0.13
N LYS A 47 22.17 24.40 0.47
CA LYS A 47 22.58 24.81 1.82
C LYS A 47 21.39 25.24 2.67
N ASN A 48 20.44 25.95 2.05
CA ASN A 48 19.34 26.60 2.76
C ASN A 48 17.98 25.99 2.45
N ASN A 49 17.03 26.16 3.38
CA ASN A 49 15.66 25.66 3.22
C ASN A 49 14.92 26.30 2.03
N TYR A 50 15.26 27.54 1.70
CA TYR A 50 14.72 28.23 0.53
C TYR A 50 15.10 27.52 -0.78
N GLU A 51 16.38 27.22 -0.98
CA GLU A 51 16.89 26.50 -2.15
C GLU A 51 16.23 25.12 -2.29
N TYR A 52 16.10 24.41 -1.18
CA TYR A 52 15.39 23.12 -1.13
C TYR A 52 13.94 23.25 -1.59
N ARG A 53 13.22 24.27 -1.12
CA ARG A 53 11.84 24.51 -1.54
C ARG A 53 11.75 24.86 -3.03
N GLN A 54 12.63 25.73 -3.52
CA GLN A 54 12.67 26.11 -4.95
C GLN A 54 13.00 24.91 -5.84
N PHE A 55 13.89 24.02 -5.37
CA PHE A 55 14.21 22.79 -6.07
C PHE A 55 13.00 21.86 -6.16
N LEU A 56 12.27 21.65 -5.06
CA LEU A 56 11.07 20.82 -5.05
C LEU A 56 9.94 21.40 -5.90
N ILE A 57 9.77 22.72 -5.93
CA ILE A 57 8.76 23.38 -6.78
C ILE A 57 9.11 23.17 -8.26
N SER A 58 10.36 23.39 -8.64
CA SER A 58 10.79 23.28 -10.04
C SER A 58 10.89 21.83 -10.53
N ASN A 59 11.25 20.89 -9.66
CA ASN A 59 11.49 19.48 -10.04
C ASN A 59 10.44 18.49 -9.52
N GLY A 60 9.40 18.96 -8.82
CA GLY A 60 8.45 18.09 -8.11
C GLY A 60 7.81 17.03 -9.00
N ILE A 61 7.37 17.42 -10.20
CA ILE A 61 6.77 16.49 -11.18
C ILE A 61 7.78 15.42 -11.61
N SER A 62 9.02 15.82 -11.91
CA SER A 62 10.09 14.90 -12.31
C SER A 62 10.45 13.93 -11.18
N LEU A 63 10.50 14.43 -9.94
CA LEU A 63 10.81 13.62 -8.77
C LEU A 63 9.72 12.59 -8.49
N MET A 64 8.45 13.00 -8.58
CA MET A 64 7.30 12.09 -8.43
C MET A 64 7.32 10.99 -9.49
N ASN A 65 7.56 11.33 -10.76
CA ASN A 65 7.62 10.35 -11.84
C ASN A 65 8.77 9.35 -11.64
N LYS A 66 9.97 9.83 -11.25
CA LYS A 66 11.12 8.96 -10.98
C LYS A 66 10.89 8.05 -9.78
N ASN A 67 10.34 8.59 -8.69
CA ASN A 67 9.99 7.80 -7.51
C ASN A 67 8.93 6.75 -7.88
N GLY A 68 7.92 7.12 -8.66
CA GLY A 68 6.91 6.20 -9.17
C GLY A 68 7.52 5.03 -9.94
N ILE A 69 8.39 5.31 -10.91
CA ILE A 69 9.10 4.27 -11.69
C ILE A 69 9.98 3.39 -10.79
N SER A 70 10.72 4.00 -9.85
CA SER A 70 11.58 3.26 -8.92
C SER A 70 10.78 2.35 -8.01
N SER A 71 9.73 2.85 -7.35
CA SER A 71 8.88 2.04 -6.48
C SER A 71 8.22 0.88 -7.21
N CYS A 72 7.84 1.16 -8.44
CA CYS A 72 7.19 0.21 -9.30
C CYS A 72 8.19 -0.91 -9.70
N ASN A 73 9.44 -0.59 -10.08
CA ASN A 73 10.49 -1.57 -10.41
C ASN A 73 10.89 -2.47 -9.21
N GLU A 74 10.85 -1.92 -7.99
CA GLU A 74 11.17 -2.67 -6.77
C GLU A 74 10.02 -3.62 -6.36
N ALA A 75 8.78 -3.30 -6.74
CA ALA A 75 7.61 -4.11 -6.40
C ALA A 75 7.26 -5.15 -7.48
N SER A 76 7.44 -4.82 -8.77
CA SER A 76 7.10 -5.66 -9.92
C SER A 76 7.65 -5.09 -11.24
N GLU A 77 7.46 -5.79 -12.36
CA GLU A 77 7.78 -5.21 -13.66
C GLU A 77 6.82 -4.05 -13.99
N CYS A 78 7.34 -2.82 -14.01
CA CYS A 78 6.57 -1.66 -14.46
C CYS A 78 6.27 -1.81 -15.95
N VAL A 79 5.01 -2.05 -16.27
CA VAL A 79 4.55 -2.13 -17.64
C VAL A 79 4.46 -0.72 -18.23
N ASN A 80 5.61 -0.12 -18.58
CA ASN A 80 5.65 1.18 -19.26
C ASN A 80 5.18 1.10 -20.73
N ASN A 81 5.08 -0.11 -21.29
CA ASN A 81 4.72 -0.35 -22.69
C ASN A 81 3.49 -1.25 -22.84
N ILE A 82 2.38 -0.91 -22.18
CA ILE A 82 1.10 -1.62 -22.37
C ILE A 82 0.66 -1.56 -23.85
N SER A 83 0.96 -0.46 -24.55
CA SER A 83 0.57 -0.24 -25.96
C SER A 83 1.15 -1.27 -26.93
N ASN A 84 2.29 -1.89 -26.63
CA ASN A 84 2.96 -2.86 -27.50
C ASN A 84 2.76 -4.30 -27.03
N MET A 85 2.00 -4.54 -25.96
CA MET A 85 1.74 -5.89 -25.47
C MET A 85 0.72 -6.59 -26.37
N LYS A 86 1.07 -7.79 -26.82
CA LYS A 86 0.12 -8.67 -27.51
C LYS A 86 -1.02 -9.00 -26.57
N SER A 87 -2.24 -8.64 -26.97
CA SER A 87 -3.44 -9.07 -26.25
C SER A 87 -3.70 -10.54 -26.56
N TYR A 88 -3.69 -11.38 -25.52
CA TYR A 88 -3.94 -12.83 -25.64
C TYR A 88 -5.42 -13.19 -25.53
N GLY A 89 -6.34 -12.20 -25.60
CA GLY A 89 -7.77 -12.44 -25.50
C GLY A 89 -8.24 -13.02 -24.16
N LYS A 90 -7.41 -12.93 -23.11
CA LYS A 90 -7.78 -13.36 -21.75
C LYS A 90 -8.73 -12.36 -21.11
N TYR A 91 -9.60 -12.85 -20.23
CA TYR A 91 -10.50 -11.98 -19.49
C TYR A 91 -9.71 -11.04 -18.58
N LEU A 92 -9.96 -9.74 -18.71
CA LEU A 92 -9.43 -8.72 -17.84
C LEU A 92 -10.53 -8.31 -16.85
N TYR A 93 -10.28 -8.53 -15.57
CA TYR A 93 -11.17 -8.11 -14.49
C TYR A 93 -11.27 -6.58 -14.46
N LYS A 94 -12.50 -6.07 -14.41
CA LYS A 94 -12.74 -4.61 -14.46
C LYS A 94 -12.45 -3.92 -13.14
N SER A 95 -12.64 -4.61 -12.03
CA SER A 95 -12.46 -4.09 -10.68
C SER A 95 -12.27 -5.25 -9.70
N VAL A 96 -11.97 -4.89 -8.44
CA VAL A 96 -11.84 -5.86 -7.33
C VAL A 96 -13.16 -6.61 -7.07
N ASN A 97 -14.30 -6.03 -7.44
CA ASN A 97 -15.64 -6.61 -7.27
C ASN A 97 -16.09 -7.49 -8.44
N ASP A 98 -15.23 -7.71 -9.44
CA ASP A 98 -15.56 -8.54 -10.60
C ASP A 98 -15.37 -10.03 -10.28
N ASN A 99 -16.47 -10.69 -9.90
CA ASN A 99 -16.44 -12.06 -9.40
C ASN A 99 -16.55 -13.14 -10.50
N LYS A 100 -16.29 -12.79 -11.77
CA LYS A 100 -16.41 -13.74 -12.88
C LYS A 100 -15.29 -14.79 -12.84
N GLN A 101 -15.66 -16.03 -12.54
CA GLN A 101 -14.75 -17.16 -12.63
C GLN A 101 -14.88 -17.83 -14.01
N HIS A 102 -13.85 -17.66 -14.84
CA HIS A 102 -13.76 -18.35 -16.12
C HIS A 102 -13.32 -19.80 -15.93
N TYR A 103 -13.64 -20.65 -16.91
CA TYR A 103 -13.27 -22.07 -16.89
C TYR A 103 -11.74 -22.27 -16.74
N GLY A 104 -11.34 -23.17 -15.84
CA GLY A 104 -9.93 -23.49 -15.56
C GLY A 104 -9.20 -22.55 -14.60
N TYR A 105 -9.90 -21.59 -13.97
CA TYR A 105 -9.29 -20.74 -12.94
C TYR A 105 -9.38 -21.42 -11.57
N GLU A 106 -8.23 -21.78 -11.02
CA GLU A 106 -8.09 -22.35 -9.68
C GLU A 106 -8.31 -21.29 -8.58
N SER A 107 -8.97 -21.69 -7.51
CA SER A 107 -9.11 -20.93 -6.26
C SER A 107 -8.35 -21.65 -5.14
N SER A 108 -7.53 -20.91 -4.40
CA SER A 108 -6.88 -21.42 -3.19
C SER A 108 -7.33 -20.62 -1.97
N ASP A 109 -7.22 -21.20 -0.78
CA ASP A 109 -7.60 -20.53 0.48
C ASP A 109 -6.83 -19.22 0.66
N LEU A 110 -5.54 -19.20 0.34
CA LEU A 110 -4.69 -18.00 0.39
C LEU A 110 -5.14 -16.94 -0.60
N LYS A 111 -5.53 -17.35 -1.82
CA LYS A 111 -6.04 -16.43 -2.84
C LYS A 111 -7.37 -15.82 -2.38
N LYS A 112 -8.27 -16.63 -1.84
CA LYS A 112 -9.56 -16.17 -1.32
C LYS A 112 -9.38 -15.18 -0.18
N LEU A 113 -8.53 -15.52 0.79
CA LEU A 113 -8.18 -14.65 1.92
C LEU A 113 -7.62 -13.30 1.46
N TYR A 114 -6.74 -13.31 0.45
CA TYR A 114 -6.18 -12.08 -0.12
C TYR A 114 -7.24 -11.22 -0.81
N LEU A 115 -8.08 -11.83 -1.67
CA LEU A 115 -9.11 -11.11 -2.42
C LEU A 115 -10.16 -10.51 -1.49
N GLU A 116 -10.65 -11.25 -0.50
CA GLU A 116 -11.63 -10.76 0.48
C GLU A 116 -11.07 -9.55 1.27
N ARG A 117 -9.80 -9.59 1.67
CA ARG A 117 -9.14 -8.45 2.33
C ARG A 117 -9.09 -7.22 1.41
N LYS A 118 -8.85 -7.42 0.11
CA LYS A 118 -8.81 -6.35 -0.87
C LYS A 118 -10.19 -5.77 -1.18
N GLU A 119 -11.21 -6.61 -1.28
CA GLU A 119 -12.61 -6.18 -1.39
C GLU A 119 -13.05 -5.35 -0.18
N LEU A 120 -12.70 -5.79 1.03
CA LEU A 120 -12.98 -5.06 2.27
C LEU A 120 -12.26 -3.71 2.29
N GLN A 121 -10.97 -3.69 1.95
CA GLN A 121 -10.18 -2.45 1.88
C GLN A 121 -10.73 -1.48 0.82
N ASN A 122 -11.18 -2.00 -0.33
CA ASN A 122 -11.79 -1.19 -1.39
C ASN A 122 -13.15 -0.61 -0.98
N SER A 123 -13.88 -1.32 -0.12
CA SER A 123 -15.15 -0.87 0.46
C SER A 123 -14.97 0.08 1.65
N TYR A 124 -13.72 0.33 2.07
CA TYR A 124 -13.42 1.21 3.19
C TYR A 124 -13.65 2.67 2.79
N VAL A 125 -14.86 3.16 3.01
CA VAL A 125 -15.21 4.57 2.88
C VAL A 125 -15.22 5.18 4.28
N ALA A 126 -14.34 6.13 4.53
CA ALA A 126 -14.43 6.95 5.73
C ALA A 126 -15.67 7.85 5.61
N PRO A 127 -16.63 7.80 6.54
CA PRO A 127 -17.77 8.71 6.50
C PRO A 127 -17.25 10.14 6.64
N ILE A 128 -17.65 11.01 5.72
CA ILE A 128 -17.43 12.44 5.87
C ILE A 128 -18.53 12.92 6.82
N VAL A 129 -18.19 13.07 8.09
CA VAL A 129 -19.13 13.54 9.12
C VAL A 129 -18.95 15.05 9.25
N THR A 130 -20.02 15.80 9.00
CA THR A 130 -20.03 17.24 9.29
C THR A 130 -20.08 17.48 10.80
N GLN A 131 -19.64 18.65 11.26
CA GLN A 131 -19.69 18.98 12.69
C GLN A 131 -21.11 18.83 13.29
N GLU A 132 -22.14 19.20 12.54
CA GLU A 132 -23.54 19.04 12.97
C GLU A 132 -23.94 17.56 13.13
N GLU A 133 -23.53 16.72 12.19
CA GLU A 133 -23.83 15.29 12.19
C GLU A 133 -23.09 14.56 13.32
N LEU A 134 -21.87 15.02 13.65
CA LEU A 134 -21.09 14.53 14.79
C LEU A 134 -21.78 14.88 16.12
N LEU A 135 -22.23 16.12 16.28
CA LEU A 135 -22.99 16.56 17.46
C LEU A 135 -24.32 15.81 17.60
N LYS A 136 -25.00 15.51 16.49
CA LYS A 136 -26.22 14.67 16.50
C LYS A 136 -25.93 13.24 16.93
N LEU A 137 -24.82 12.64 16.49
CA LEU A 137 -24.41 11.29 16.93
C LEU A 137 -24.10 11.24 18.42
N GLU A 138 -23.41 12.25 18.95
CA GLU A 138 -23.11 12.35 20.39
C GLU A 138 -24.38 12.56 21.24
N SER A 139 -25.35 13.34 20.75
CA SER A 139 -26.61 13.56 21.47
C SER A 139 -27.50 12.31 21.61
N ARG A 140 -27.25 11.27 20.79
CA ARG A 140 -27.99 10.00 20.82
C ARG A 140 -27.37 8.95 21.75
N ARG A 141 -26.22 9.26 22.35
CA ARG A 141 -25.55 8.43 23.35
C ARG A 141 -26.02 8.76 24.75
#